data_AF-A0A813FXD0-F1
#
_entry.id   AF-A0A813FXD0-F1
#
_cell.length_a   1.000
_cell.length_b   1.000
_cell.length_c   1.000
_cell.angle_alpha   90.00
_cell.angle_beta   90.00
_cell.angle_gamma   90.00
#
_symmetry.space_group_name_H-M   'P 1'
#
loop_
_entity.id
_entity.type
_entity.pdbx_description
1 polymer ?
#
loop_
_entity_poly.entity_id
_entity_poly.type
_entity_poly.pdbx_seq_one_letter_code
_entity_poly.pdbx_strand_id
1 'polypeptide(L)'
;MYELSSRKYCSDMVSSGNVLTSIVVDQGRMRIPTKTVIGNQVFLGNTNHISEGLPNGTFCGLHTWVPTKPTVPGENFFGNPAMKFGRPSSHGSEAPPSRRQVFWYHFSTSVVDIFFWDILKAQEWALAFMISTSCFKGSDSWPVLVFEVLIFAAMPVIFWFLMHIVFCNRIYNDRCPLSNDFYSGVVMRWFNANKIRRIFQSPFMAGGTMWQAPLMRLVGIHVGARFFATGEDVMIDPPFGRIGDDVTFDYDAQVRQHSFEDRKLKWGPNWVGSGTTILQGGCLAMSDAGEGVVLRHSSVTWKGQLLEPNQDYEGAPAVAVAEA
;
A
#
# COMPACT_ATOMS: atom_id res chain seq x y z
N MET A 1 -26.21 26.03 -8.79
CA MET A 1 -25.19 27.10 -8.73
C MET A 1 -24.34 26.81 -7.52
N TYR A 2 -23.23 26.10 -7.69
CA TYR A 2 -22.38 25.65 -6.58
C TYR A 2 -21.53 26.83 -6.12
N GLU A 3 -21.90 27.41 -5.00
CA GLU A 3 -21.10 28.41 -4.32
C GLU A 3 -19.86 27.70 -3.76
N LEU A 4 -18.70 27.98 -4.36
CA LEU A 4 -17.38 27.68 -3.81
C LEU A 4 -17.16 28.57 -2.57
N SER A 5 -17.94 28.29 -1.53
CA SER A 5 -17.60 28.63 -0.17
C SER A 5 -16.21 28.07 0.11
N SER A 6 -15.37 28.92 0.66
CA SER A 6 -13.98 28.72 1.10
C SER A 6 -13.84 27.61 2.16
N ARG A 7 -14.27 26.38 1.83
CA ARG A 7 -14.08 25.18 2.64
C ARG A 7 -12.58 24.97 2.78
N LYS A 8 -12.07 25.40 3.94
CA LYS A 8 -10.78 25.00 4.49
C LYS A 8 -10.62 23.49 4.25
N TYR A 9 -9.69 23.16 3.36
CA TYR A 9 -9.01 21.89 3.13
C TYR A 9 -9.70 20.62 3.70
N CYS A 10 -10.08 19.70 2.81
CA CYS A 10 -10.70 18.39 3.09
C CYS A 10 -10.19 17.76 4.40
N SER A 11 -11.05 17.71 5.42
CA SER A 11 -10.70 17.20 6.76
C SER A 11 -10.94 15.70 6.91
N ASP A 12 -11.67 15.09 5.98
CA ASP A 12 -11.98 13.66 5.97
C ASP A 12 -10.93 12.89 5.17
N MET A 13 -10.51 11.75 5.68
CA MET A 13 -9.55 10.88 5.02
C MET A 13 -10.04 9.45 5.06
N VAL A 14 -10.29 8.89 3.88
CA VAL A 14 -10.80 7.52 3.71
C VAL A 14 -9.83 6.75 2.84
N SER A 15 -9.16 5.77 3.43
CA SER A 15 -8.26 4.87 2.73
C SER A 15 -9.02 3.79 1.95
N SER A 16 -8.29 2.98 1.18
CA SER A 16 -8.88 1.91 0.36
C SER A 16 -9.29 0.68 1.17
N GLY A 17 -10.18 -0.14 0.60
CA GLY A 17 -10.58 -1.44 1.15
C GLY A 17 -11.73 -1.38 2.17
N ASN A 18 -12.27 -0.19 2.45
CA ASN A 18 -13.36 -0.05 3.42
C ASN A 18 -14.69 -0.58 2.89
N VAL A 19 -15.33 -1.46 3.66
CA VAL A 19 -16.69 -1.95 3.46
C VAL A 19 -17.64 -1.06 4.26
N LEU A 20 -18.35 -0.18 3.58
CA LEU A 20 -19.20 0.85 4.19
C LEU A 20 -20.67 0.42 4.33
N THR A 21 -21.02 -0.84 4.14
CA THR A 21 -22.37 -1.34 4.37
C THR A 21 -22.34 -2.84 4.54
N SER A 22 -23.41 -3.41 5.10
CA SER A 22 -23.63 -4.84 5.11
C SER A 22 -24.72 -5.18 4.10
N ILE A 23 -24.63 -6.37 3.51
CA ILE A 23 -25.60 -6.87 2.55
C ILE A 23 -26.14 -8.19 3.11
N VAL A 24 -27.47 -8.31 3.16
CA VAL A 24 -28.14 -9.57 3.47
C VAL A 24 -28.70 -10.11 2.15
N VAL A 25 -28.26 -11.31 1.76
CA VAL A 25 -28.81 -12.03 0.61
C VAL A 25 -29.64 -13.19 1.14
N ASP A 26 -30.93 -13.19 0.82
CA ASP A 26 -31.86 -14.24 1.20
C ASP A 26 -32.76 -14.58 0.01
N GLN A 27 -32.77 -15.85 -0.40
CA GLN A 27 -33.56 -16.36 -1.54
C GLN A 27 -33.41 -15.53 -2.83
N GLY A 28 -32.19 -15.11 -3.17
CA GLY A 28 -31.91 -14.28 -4.35
C GLY A 28 -32.36 -12.81 -4.22
N ARG A 29 -32.85 -12.39 -3.05
CA ARG A 29 -33.15 -10.98 -2.75
C ARG A 29 -32.00 -10.37 -1.96
N MET A 30 -31.50 -9.26 -2.46
CA MET A 30 -30.49 -8.44 -1.80
C MET A 30 -31.16 -7.34 -0.98
N ARG A 31 -30.83 -7.26 0.31
CA ARG A 31 -31.31 -6.20 1.22
C ARG A 31 -30.10 -5.50 1.83
N ILE A 32 -30.17 -4.17 1.86
CA ILE A 32 -29.25 -3.32 2.62
C ILE A 32 -29.96 -2.99 3.93
N PRO A 33 -29.56 -3.59 5.06
CA PRO A 33 -30.31 -3.51 6.31
C PRO A 33 -30.19 -2.13 6.98
N THR A 34 -29.09 -1.42 6.70
CA THR A 34 -28.73 -0.18 7.40
C THR A 34 -28.32 0.91 6.42
N LYS A 35 -28.68 2.17 6.73
CA LYS A 35 -28.15 3.34 6.04
C LYS A 35 -26.86 3.76 6.72
N THR A 36 -25.74 3.70 6.01
CA THR A 36 -24.44 4.14 6.52
C THR A 36 -24.31 5.65 6.43
N VAL A 37 -24.05 6.31 7.56
CA VAL A 37 -23.83 7.75 7.62
C VAL A 37 -22.50 8.06 8.30
N ILE A 38 -21.53 8.55 7.52
CA ILE A 38 -20.23 9.01 8.00
C ILE A 38 -20.32 10.51 8.35
N GLY A 39 -19.88 10.87 9.55
CA GLY A 39 -19.79 12.24 10.01
C GLY A 39 -18.64 13.02 9.37
N ASN A 40 -18.46 14.27 9.81
CA ASN A 40 -17.36 15.13 9.39
C ASN A 40 -16.11 14.90 10.24
N GLN A 41 -14.94 15.22 9.69
CA GLN A 41 -13.62 15.05 10.30
C GLN A 41 -13.34 13.59 10.70
N VAL A 42 -13.78 12.65 9.88
CA VAL A 42 -13.58 11.21 10.12
C VAL A 42 -12.31 10.74 9.42
N PHE A 43 -11.52 9.94 10.14
CA PHE A 43 -10.42 9.17 9.58
C PHE A 43 -10.82 7.70 9.49
N LEU A 44 -10.71 7.12 8.30
CA LEU A 44 -10.89 5.69 8.05
C LEU A 44 -9.60 5.13 7.46
N GLY A 45 -8.89 4.29 8.22
CA GLY A 45 -7.77 3.50 7.74
C GLY A 45 -8.16 2.46 6.70
N ASN A 46 -7.26 1.54 6.40
CA ASN A 46 -7.48 0.52 5.36
C ASN A 46 -8.33 -0.64 5.86
N THR A 47 -9.16 -1.20 4.97
CA THR A 47 -9.82 -2.50 5.18
C THR A 47 -10.71 -2.56 6.43
N ASN A 48 -11.49 -1.51 6.70
CA ASN A 48 -12.47 -1.53 7.79
C ASN A 48 -13.83 -2.04 7.33
N HIS A 49 -14.63 -2.53 8.27
CA HIS A 49 -16.03 -2.85 8.05
C HIS A 49 -16.93 -2.01 8.95
N ILE A 50 -17.64 -1.06 8.34
CA ILE A 50 -18.43 -0.03 9.01
C ILE A 50 -19.87 -0.09 8.50
N SER A 51 -20.78 -0.71 9.26
CA SER A 51 -22.11 -1.06 8.73
C SER A 51 -23.16 0.04 8.89
N GLU A 52 -23.12 0.85 9.96
CA GLU A 52 -24.09 1.93 10.22
C GLU A 52 -23.49 3.34 10.10
N GLY A 53 -22.16 3.41 9.95
CA GLY A 53 -21.40 4.65 9.82
C GLY A 53 -20.73 5.09 11.11
N LEU A 54 -20.15 6.29 11.12
CA LEU A 54 -19.36 6.83 12.22
C LEU A 54 -19.80 8.27 12.56
N PRO A 55 -19.75 8.69 13.84
CA PRO A 55 -20.00 10.08 14.22
C PRO A 55 -18.83 11.00 13.84
N ASN A 56 -19.02 12.30 14.03
CA ASN A 56 -18.00 13.31 13.71
C ASN A 56 -16.71 13.09 14.52
N GLY A 57 -15.56 13.41 13.93
CA GLY A 57 -14.26 13.38 14.60
C GLY A 57 -13.72 11.97 14.88
N THR A 58 -14.39 10.92 14.38
CA THR A 58 -14.03 9.53 14.68
C THR A 58 -12.76 9.12 13.94
N PHE A 59 -11.85 8.44 14.64
CA PHE A 59 -10.72 7.76 14.00
C PHE A 59 -10.96 6.26 14.01
N CYS A 60 -10.86 5.63 12.86
CA CYS A 60 -10.87 4.18 12.73
C CYS A 60 -9.53 3.74 12.14
N GLY A 61 -8.83 2.84 12.82
CA GLY A 61 -7.56 2.28 12.38
C GLY A 61 -7.71 1.41 11.13
N LEU A 62 -6.72 0.57 10.85
CA LEU A 62 -6.86 -0.45 9.79
C LEU A 62 -7.47 -1.73 10.36
N HIS A 63 -8.10 -2.55 9.53
CA HIS A 63 -8.69 -3.85 9.90
C HIS A 63 -9.64 -3.77 11.11
N THR A 64 -10.40 -2.69 11.22
CA THR A 64 -11.32 -2.45 12.33
C THR A 64 -12.75 -2.79 11.94
N TRP A 65 -13.46 -3.50 12.82
CA TRP A 65 -14.87 -3.82 12.63
C TRP A 65 -15.75 -3.03 13.60
N VAL A 66 -16.59 -2.14 13.05
CA VAL A 66 -17.58 -1.36 13.81
C VAL A 66 -18.97 -1.63 13.23
N PRO A 67 -19.71 -2.62 13.78
CA PRO A 67 -21.02 -3.00 13.24
C PRO A 67 -22.10 -1.95 13.55
N THR A 68 -22.10 -1.39 14.75
CA THR A 68 -23.11 -0.42 15.21
C THR A 68 -22.49 0.97 15.29
N LYS A 69 -23.23 2.00 14.85
CA LYS A 69 -22.73 3.37 14.86
C LYS A 69 -22.51 3.84 16.31
N PRO A 70 -21.28 4.25 16.69
CA PRO A 70 -21.02 4.79 18.01
C PRO A 70 -21.85 6.05 18.28
N THR A 71 -22.32 6.20 19.52
CA THR A 71 -23.13 7.35 19.94
C THR A 71 -22.28 8.57 20.30
N VAL A 72 -21.05 8.34 20.77
CA VAL A 72 -20.14 9.39 21.24
C VAL A 72 -19.24 9.85 20.09
N PRO A 73 -19.24 11.14 19.72
CA PRO A 73 -18.32 11.71 18.74
C PRO A 73 -16.87 11.74 19.24
N GLY A 74 -15.90 11.72 18.32
CA GLY A 74 -14.47 11.85 18.64
C GLY A 74 -13.81 10.61 19.25
N GLU A 75 -14.50 9.48 19.32
CA GLU A 75 -13.90 8.21 19.76
C GLU A 75 -12.98 7.62 18.69
N ASN A 76 -12.00 6.83 19.11
CA ASN A 76 -11.07 6.15 18.22
C ASN A 76 -11.17 4.65 18.39
N PHE A 77 -11.19 3.92 17.28
CA PHE A 77 -11.39 2.48 17.23
C PHE A 77 -10.27 1.78 16.48
N PHE A 78 -9.87 0.60 16.98
CA PHE A 78 -8.92 -0.28 16.31
C PHE A 78 -9.29 -1.74 16.53
N GLY A 79 -9.09 -2.57 15.52
CA GLY A 79 -9.09 -4.02 15.65
C GLY A 79 -10.47 -4.70 15.60
N ASN A 80 -10.46 -5.99 15.95
CA ASN A 80 -11.63 -6.86 15.90
C ASN A 80 -11.58 -7.87 17.06
N PRO A 81 -12.46 -7.76 18.08
CA PRO A 81 -13.49 -6.72 18.23
C PRO A 81 -12.88 -5.32 18.42
N ALA A 82 -13.59 -4.28 17.97
CA ALA A 82 -13.08 -2.91 18.04
C ALA A 82 -12.84 -2.45 19.48
N MET A 83 -11.58 -2.14 19.81
CA MET A 83 -11.19 -1.51 21.07
C MET A 83 -11.10 0.01 20.93
N LYS A 84 -11.40 0.71 22.03
CA LYS A 84 -11.22 2.17 22.11
C LYS A 84 -9.78 2.50 22.48
N PHE A 85 -9.25 3.58 21.93
CA PHE A 85 -7.93 4.07 22.33
C PHE A 85 -7.85 5.60 22.37
N GLY A 86 -6.96 6.10 23.24
CA GLY A 86 -6.62 7.51 23.30
C GLY A 86 -5.60 7.85 22.22
N ARG A 87 -5.87 8.90 21.45
CA ARG A 87 -4.91 9.45 20.50
C ARG A 87 -4.23 10.66 21.14
N PRO A 88 -2.89 10.77 21.09
CA PRO A 88 -2.23 12.03 21.42
C PRO A 88 -2.84 13.14 20.58
N SER A 89 -3.08 14.32 21.17
CA SER A 89 -3.55 15.48 20.42
C SER A 89 -2.61 15.71 19.22
N SER A 90 -3.20 15.81 18.02
CA SER A 90 -2.45 16.04 16.78
C SER A 90 -1.46 17.18 17.01
N HIS A 91 -0.16 16.94 16.86
CA HIS A 91 0.88 17.93 17.11
C HIS A 91 0.63 19.19 16.27
N GLY A 92 0.14 20.25 16.92
CA GLY A 92 0.23 21.65 16.51
C GLY A 92 -0.49 22.04 15.22
N SER A 93 -0.98 23.27 15.18
CA SER A 93 -1.43 23.92 13.96
C SER A 93 -0.27 23.97 12.95
N GLU A 94 -0.21 23.00 12.05
CA GLU A 94 0.74 23.04 10.94
C GLU A 94 0.50 24.28 10.10
N ALA A 95 1.60 24.91 9.67
CA ALA A 95 1.52 26.00 8.71
C ALA A 95 0.78 25.50 7.45
N PRO A 96 -0.20 26.26 6.94
CA PRO A 96 -0.91 25.86 5.74
C PRO A 96 0.09 25.70 4.58
N PRO A 97 -0.12 24.70 3.70
CA PRO A 97 0.76 24.49 2.56
C PRO A 97 0.78 25.74 1.68
N SER A 98 1.93 26.03 1.08
CA SER A 98 2.02 27.11 0.10
C SER A 98 1.12 26.83 -1.11
N ARG A 99 0.56 27.88 -1.73
CA ARG A 99 -0.25 27.74 -2.95
C ARG A 99 0.46 26.96 -4.05
N ARG A 100 1.79 27.13 -4.15
CA ARG A 100 2.63 26.41 -5.10
C ARG A 100 2.68 24.91 -4.82
N GLN A 101 2.83 24.49 -3.56
CA GLN A 101 2.81 23.07 -3.18
C GLN A 101 1.45 22.42 -3.50
N VAL A 102 0.36 23.09 -3.14
CA VAL A 102 -1.00 22.62 -3.45
C VAL A 102 -1.21 22.50 -4.96
N PHE A 103 -0.80 23.51 -5.73
CA PHE A 103 -0.88 23.49 -7.18
C PHE A 103 -0.12 22.30 -7.77
N TRP A 104 1.17 22.13 -7.43
CA TRP A 104 1.99 21.05 -7.99
C TRP A 104 1.51 19.66 -7.59
N TYR A 105 0.99 19.51 -6.37
CA TYR A 105 0.37 18.27 -5.92
C TYR A 105 -0.86 17.92 -6.79
N HIS A 106 -1.76 18.87 -7.00
CA HIS A 106 -2.97 18.64 -7.81
C HIS A 106 -2.63 18.48 -9.30
N PHE A 107 -1.64 19.22 -9.80
CA PHE A 107 -1.15 19.01 -11.16
C PHE A 107 -0.56 17.61 -11.34
N SER A 108 0.25 17.13 -10.39
CA SER A 108 0.76 15.77 -10.42
C SER A 108 -0.36 14.74 -10.39
N THR A 109 -1.26 14.83 -9.41
CA THR A 109 -2.31 13.81 -9.20
C THR A 109 -3.42 13.83 -10.25
N SER A 110 -3.69 14.98 -10.88
CA SER A 110 -4.76 15.12 -11.89
C SER A 110 -4.25 15.09 -13.33
N VAL A 111 -2.99 15.41 -13.60
CA VAL A 111 -2.45 15.46 -14.98
C VAL A 111 -1.38 14.40 -15.19
N VAL A 112 -0.35 14.40 -14.35
CA VAL A 112 0.79 13.46 -14.52
C VAL A 112 0.33 12.03 -14.26
N ASP A 113 -0.34 11.79 -13.15
CA ASP A 113 -0.80 10.47 -12.75
C ASP A 113 -1.91 9.93 -13.66
N ILE A 114 -2.73 10.80 -14.26
CA ILE A 114 -3.86 10.37 -15.11
C ILE A 114 -3.45 10.18 -16.57
N PHE A 115 -2.61 11.07 -17.11
CA PHE A 115 -2.32 11.08 -18.54
C PHE A 115 -0.86 10.73 -18.85
N PHE A 116 0.10 11.37 -18.19
CA PHE A 116 1.49 11.33 -18.61
C PHE A 116 2.08 9.92 -18.57
N TRP A 117 1.92 9.20 -17.46
CA TRP A 117 2.52 7.87 -17.32
C TRP A 117 1.87 6.85 -18.26
N ASP A 118 0.56 6.91 -18.48
CA ASP A 118 -0.16 6.02 -19.38
C ASP A 118 0.19 6.32 -20.86
N ILE A 119 0.34 7.59 -21.24
CA ILE A 119 0.85 7.99 -22.57
C ILE A 119 2.29 7.48 -22.78
N LEU A 120 3.13 7.60 -21.76
CA LEU A 120 4.50 7.10 -21.80
C LEU A 120 4.54 5.57 -21.96
N LYS A 121 3.66 4.85 -21.25
CA LYS A 121 3.52 3.39 -21.40
C LYS A 121 3.05 3.02 -22.80
N ALA A 122 2.15 3.79 -23.43
CA ALA A 122 1.74 3.55 -24.81
C ALA A 122 2.90 3.69 -25.82
N GLN A 123 3.94 4.49 -25.51
CA GLN A 123 5.12 4.62 -26.38
C GLN A 123 5.93 3.34 -26.50
N GLU A 124 5.82 2.42 -25.53
CA GLU A 124 6.50 1.12 -25.54
C GLU A 124 6.20 0.33 -26.83
N TRP A 125 4.92 0.17 -27.16
CA TRP A 125 4.48 -0.56 -28.35
C TRP A 125 4.79 0.20 -29.65
N ALA A 126 4.65 1.53 -29.62
CA ALA A 126 5.00 2.36 -30.77
C ALA A 126 6.49 2.24 -31.11
N LEU A 127 7.37 2.25 -30.09
CA LEU A 127 8.81 2.06 -30.27
C LEU A 127 9.14 0.66 -30.78
N ALA A 128 8.52 -0.39 -30.21
CA ALA A 128 8.70 -1.76 -30.70
C ALA A 128 8.35 -1.87 -32.19
N PHE A 129 7.21 -1.30 -32.59
CA PHE A 129 6.75 -1.29 -33.98
C PHE A 129 7.70 -0.49 -34.91
N MET A 130 8.12 0.70 -34.50
CA MET A 130 9.06 1.52 -35.28
C MET A 130 10.42 0.82 -35.47
N ILE A 131 10.93 0.16 -34.42
CA ILE A 131 12.19 -0.61 -34.50
C ILE A 131 12.01 -1.80 -35.45
N SER A 132 10.94 -2.58 -35.28
CA SER A 132 10.65 -3.75 -36.13
C SER A 132 10.60 -3.38 -37.62
N THR A 133 9.79 -2.38 -37.95
CA THR A 133 9.60 -1.90 -39.33
C THR A 133 10.86 -1.28 -39.92
N SER A 134 11.71 -0.65 -39.12
CA SER A 134 12.97 -0.06 -39.58
C SER A 134 14.04 -1.11 -39.83
N CYS A 135 14.13 -2.14 -38.98
CA CYS A 135 15.15 -3.19 -39.08
C CYS A 135 14.85 -4.23 -40.16
N PHE A 136 13.56 -4.52 -40.42
CA PHE A 136 13.16 -5.65 -41.28
C PHE A 136 12.32 -5.24 -42.49
N LYS A 137 12.41 -3.98 -42.92
CA LYS A 137 11.63 -3.45 -44.04
C LYS A 137 11.79 -4.32 -45.31
N GLY A 138 10.66 -4.85 -45.79
CA GLY A 138 10.61 -5.65 -47.04
C GLY A 138 11.21 -7.06 -46.92
N SER A 139 11.38 -7.57 -45.70
CA SER A 139 11.90 -8.92 -45.44
C SER A 139 10.81 -9.81 -44.83
N ASP A 140 10.36 -10.84 -45.55
CA ASP A 140 9.23 -11.69 -45.12
C ASP A 140 9.66 -13.13 -44.77
N SER A 141 10.79 -13.29 -44.07
CA SER A 141 11.33 -14.60 -43.71
C SER A 141 10.97 -15.01 -42.27
N TRP A 142 10.89 -16.32 -41.99
CA TRP A 142 10.56 -16.78 -40.63
C TRP A 142 11.51 -16.28 -39.53
N PRO A 143 12.84 -16.07 -39.76
CA PRO A 143 13.71 -15.49 -38.73
C PRO A 143 13.36 -14.04 -38.41
N VAL A 144 12.88 -13.27 -39.40
CA VAL A 144 12.40 -11.90 -39.17
C VAL A 144 11.29 -11.91 -38.13
N LEU A 145 10.26 -12.75 -38.34
CA LEU A 145 9.14 -12.89 -37.40
C LEU A 145 9.63 -13.20 -35.97
N VAL A 146 10.63 -14.09 -35.82
CA VAL A 146 11.21 -14.39 -34.50
C VAL A 146 11.84 -13.15 -33.88
N PHE A 147 12.61 -12.36 -34.63
CA PHE A 147 13.18 -11.13 -34.12
C PHE A 147 12.12 -10.07 -33.78
N GLU A 148 11.06 -9.94 -34.58
CA GLU A 148 9.95 -9.04 -34.27
C GLU A 148 9.32 -9.41 -32.93
N VAL A 149 8.99 -10.70 -32.73
CA VAL A 149 8.45 -11.21 -31.46
C VAL A 149 9.40 -10.92 -30.30
N LEU A 150 10.71 -11.11 -30.48
CA LEU A 150 11.71 -10.80 -29.46
C LEU A 150 11.78 -9.31 -29.14
N ILE A 151 11.65 -8.42 -30.14
CA ILE A 151 11.60 -6.96 -29.92
C ILE A 151 10.36 -6.59 -29.10
N PHE A 152 9.19 -7.12 -29.48
CA PHE A 152 7.94 -6.87 -28.74
C PHE A 152 7.96 -7.46 -27.33
N ALA A 153 8.63 -8.60 -27.11
CA ALA A 153 8.80 -9.17 -25.79
C ALA A 153 9.84 -8.41 -24.93
N ALA A 154 10.91 -7.90 -25.55
CA ALA A 154 11.98 -7.18 -24.85
C ALA A 154 11.54 -5.79 -24.38
N MET A 155 10.66 -5.10 -25.14
CA MET A 155 10.25 -3.73 -24.82
C MET A 155 9.56 -3.59 -23.44
N PRO A 156 8.56 -4.41 -23.07
CA PRO A 156 7.99 -4.39 -21.73
C PRO A 156 9.02 -4.62 -20.62
N VAL A 157 9.99 -5.53 -20.83
CA VAL A 157 11.05 -5.81 -19.85
C VAL A 157 11.97 -4.60 -19.68
N ILE A 158 12.36 -3.95 -20.77
CA ILE A 158 13.20 -2.75 -20.75
C ILE A 158 12.47 -1.60 -20.05
N PHE A 159 11.23 -1.32 -20.42
CA PHE A 159 10.44 -0.25 -19.81
C PHE A 159 10.15 -0.52 -18.34
N TRP A 160 9.81 -1.75 -17.96
CA TRP A 160 9.72 -2.17 -16.57
C TRP A 160 11.03 -1.89 -15.83
N PHE A 161 12.17 -2.37 -16.33
CA PHE A 161 13.44 -2.16 -15.65
C PHE A 161 13.79 -0.67 -15.51
N LEU A 162 13.64 0.12 -16.56
CA LEU A 162 13.97 1.54 -16.53
C LEU A 162 13.02 2.35 -15.63
N MET A 163 11.72 2.10 -15.71
CA MET A 163 10.71 2.90 -14.99
C MET A 163 10.42 2.37 -13.59
N HIS A 164 10.12 1.07 -13.46
CA HIS A 164 9.76 0.42 -12.20
C HIS A 164 10.96 0.29 -11.27
N ILE A 165 12.12 -0.12 -11.80
CA ILE A 165 13.31 -0.37 -10.99
C ILE A 165 14.16 0.90 -10.88
N VAL A 166 14.74 1.36 -11.99
CA VAL A 166 15.73 2.45 -11.95
C VAL A 166 15.12 3.79 -11.55
N PHE A 167 14.07 4.23 -12.24
CA PHE A 167 13.47 5.55 -11.99
C PHE A 167 12.79 5.62 -10.63
N CYS A 168 11.93 4.64 -10.28
CA CYS A 168 11.25 4.64 -9.00
C CYS A 168 12.22 4.60 -7.82
N ASN A 169 13.27 3.75 -7.85
CA ASN A 169 14.25 3.72 -6.75
C ASN A 169 15.05 5.02 -6.63
N ARG A 170 15.23 5.76 -7.72
CA ARG A 170 15.88 7.07 -7.68
C ARG A 170 15.00 8.13 -7.02
N ILE A 171 13.70 8.14 -7.33
CA ILE A 171 12.75 9.10 -6.77
C ILE A 171 12.15 8.66 -5.43
N TYR A 172 12.28 7.40 -5.03
CA TYR A 172 11.71 6.88 -3.81
C TYR A 172 12.62 5.79 -3.23
N ASN A 173 13.33 6.14 -2.16
CA ASN A 173 14.33 5.30 -1.52
C ASN A 173 14.38 5.55 0.00
N ASP A 174 15.24 4.79 0.67
CA ASP A 174 15.47 4.80 2.11
C ASP A 174 16.04 6.11 2.68
N ARG A 175 16.48 7.05 1.82
CA ARG A 175 16.95 8.38 2.23
C ARG A 175 15.84 9.41 2.36
N CYS A 176 14.61 9.07 1.98
CA CYS A 176 13.46 9.95 2.18
C CYS A 176 13.25 10.20 3.69
N PRO A 177 12.94 11.45 4.12
CA PRO A 177 12.63 11.73 5.52
C PRO A 177 11.49 10.84 6.01
N LEU A 178 11.48 10.41 7.27
CA LEU A 178 10.49 9.44 7.76
C LEU A 178 9.09 10.05 8.01
N SER A 179 8.98 11.37 8.19
CA SER A 179 7.71 12.06 8.42
C SER A 179 7.60 13.25 7.48
N ASN A 180 6.56 13.28 6.65
CA ASN A 180 6.42 14.28 5.59
C ASN A 180 4.99 14.80 5.51
N ASP A 181 4.85 16.10 5.30
CA ASP A 181 3.56 16.73 5.09
C ASP A 181 2.93 16.26 3.77
N PHE A 182 1.60 16.18 3.75
CA PHE A 182 0.79 15.71 2.62
C PHE A 182 1.17 16.34 1.28
N TYR A 183 1.33 17.68 1.26
CA TYR A 183 1.63 18.44 0.05
C TYR A 183 3.15 18.56 -0.23
N SER A 184 3.98 17.81 0.49
CA SER A 184 5.42 17.83 0.27
C SER A 184 5.80 17.16 -1.05
N GLY A 185 6.94 17.58 -1.62
CA GLY A 185 7.50 16.93 -2.81
C GLY A 185 7.87 15.47 -2.57
N VAL A 186 8.13 15.07 -1.32
CA VAL A 186 8.45 13.68 -0.95
C VAL A 186 7.20 12.80 -1.08
N VAL A 187 6.06 13.25 -0.57
CA VAL A 187 4.77 12.52 -0.73
C VAL A 187 4.36 12.46 -2.20
N MET A 188 4.54 13.54 -2.95
CA MET A 188 4.27 13.54 -4.40
C MET A 188 5.14 12.51 -5.14
N ARG A 189 6.44 12.41 -4.81
CA ARG A 189 7.35 11.39 -5.37
C ARG A 189 6.89 9.97 -5.02
N TRP A 190 6.41 9.76 -3.79
CA TRP A 190 5.87 8.47 -3.36
C TRP A 190 4.59 8.09 -4.14
N PHE A 191 3.65 9.02 -4.35
CA PHE A 191 2.47 8.78 -5.18
C PHE A 191 2.85 8.40 -6.63
N ASN A 192 3.76 9.18 -7.24
CA ASN A 192 4.26 8.89 -8.59
C ASN A 192 4.93 7.52 -8.65
N ALA A 193 5.80 7.17 -7.70
CA ALA A 193 6.47 5.87 -7.68
C ALA A 193 5.46 4.71 -7.62
N ASN A 194 4.44 4.82 -6.76
CA ASN A 194 3.38 3.82 -6.68
C ASN A 194 2.58 3.70 -7.98
N LYS A 195 2.24 4.83 -8.62
CA LYS A 195 1.50 4.84 -9.90
C LYS A 195 2.34 4.27 -11.04
N ILE A 196 3.62 4.63 -11.15
CA ILE A 196 4.56 4.09 -12.14
C ILE A 196 4.71 2.59 -11.97
N ARG A 197 4.91 2.08 -10.75
CA ARG A 197 5.03 0.63 -10.50
C ARG A 197 3.78 -0.15 -10.89
N ARG A 198 2.60 0.47 -10.77
CA ARG A 198 1.31 -0.11 -11.23
C ARG A 198 1.13 -0.10 -12.75
N ILE A 199 1.70 0.87 -13.46
CA ILE A 199 1.61 1.00 -14.92
C ILE A 199 2.66 0.12 -15.61
N PHE A 200 3.90 0.23 -15.14
CA PHE A 200 5.05 -0.55 -15.60
C PHE A 200 5.22 -1.76 -14.68
N GLN A 201 4.26 -2.68 -14.72
CA GLN A 201 4.26 -3.88 -13.87
C GLN A 201 5.43 -4.81 -14.23
N SER A 202 5.85 -5.61 -13.25
CA SER A 202 6.78 -6.71 -13.52
C SER A 202 6.16 -7.66 -14.55
N PRO A 203 6.84 -7.97 -15.66
CA PRO A 203 6.38 -9.00 -16.57
C PRO A 203 6.58 -10.42 -15.98
N PHE A 204 7.26 -10.52 -14.84
CA PHE A 204 7.53 -11.76 -14.14
C PHE A 204 6.62 -11.88 -12.92
N MET A 205 5.82 -12.94 -12.88
CA MET A 205 5.10 -13.39 -11.68
C MET A 205 6.02 -14.33 -10.92
N ALA A 206 6.60 -13.85 -9.82
CA ALA A 206 7.59 -14.54 -9.03
C ALA A 206 7.07 -14.98 -7.66
N GLY A 207 5.87 -14.59 -7.25
CA GLY A 207 5.19 -15.06 -6.05
C GLY A 207 5.18 -16.59 -6.00
N GLY A 208 5.62 -17.14 -4.87
CA GLY A 208 5.77 -18.57 -4.63
C GLY A 208 7.00 -19.20 -5.27
N THR A 209 7.89 -18.40 -5.87
CA THR A 209 9.09 -18.89 -6.57
C THR A 209 10.38 -18.39 -5.93
N MET A 210 11.48 -19.08 -6.21
CA MET A 210 12.83 -18.64 -5.80
C MET A 210 13.27 -17.29 -6.39
N TRP A 211 12.57 -16.78 -7.41
CA TRP A 211 12.89 -15.51 -8.06
C TRP A 211 12.33 -14.28 -7.34
N GLN A 212 11.41 -14.48 -6.39
CA GLN A 212 10.75 -13.37 -5.72
C GLN A 212 11.74 -12.51 -4.92
N ALA A 213 12.58 -13.13 -4.09
CA ALA A 213 13.56 -12.41 -3.30
C ALA A 213 14.54 -11.58 -4.16
N PRO A 214 15.15 -12.13 -5.23
CA PRO A 214 15.92 -11.33 -6.19
C PRO A 214 15.17 -10.12 -6.77
N LEU A 215 13.94 -10.30 -7.25
CA LEU A 215 13.15 -9.20 -7.83
C LEU A 215 12.79 -8.14 -6.78
N MET A 216 12.41 -8.57 -5.59
CA MET A 216 12.16 -7.67 -4.46
C MET A 216 13.40 -6.83 -4.12
N ARG A 217 14.60 -7.43 -4.10
CA ARG A 217 15.86 -6.70 -3.88
C ARG A 217 16.09 -5.61 -4.94
N LEU A 218 15.69 -5.85 -6.19
CA LEU A 218 15.75 -4.82 -7.24
C LEU A 218 14.87 -3.62 -6.90
N VAL A 219 13.75 -3.78 -6.20
CA VAL A 219 12.84 -2.68 -5.80
C VAL A 219 13.33 -1.94 -4.53
N GLY A 220 14.46 -2.37 -3.94
CA GLY A 220 15.15 -1.68 -2.86
C GLY A 220 14.92 -2.26 -1.45
N ILE A 221 14.23 -3.39 -1.32
CA ILE A 221 14.12 -4.10 -0.05
C ILE A 221 15.36 -4.94 0.22
N HIS A 222 15.71 -5.13 1.50
CA HIS A 222 16.72 -6.11 1.88
C HIS A 222 16.01 -7.41 2.25
N VAL A 223 16.36 -8.50 1.58
CA VAL A 223 15.73 -9.81 1.77
C VAL A 223 16.82 -10.86 1.94
N GLY A 224 16.75 -11.64 3.02
CA GLY A 224 17.67 -12.74 3.30
C GLY A 224 17.52 -13.95 2.39
N ALA A 225 18.23 -15.02 2.72
CA ALA A 225 18.18 -16.30 2.03
C ALA A 225 16.91 -17.08 2.37
N ARG A 226 16.45 -17.93 1.43
CA ARG A 226 15.31 -18.84 1.61
C ARG A 226 14.00 -18.15 2.03
N PHE A 227 13.85 -16.87 1.68
CA PHE A 227 12.58 -16.17 1.77
C PHE A 227 11.55 -16.83 0.84
N PHE A 228 10.35 -17.05 1.37
CA PHE A 228 9.21 -17.56 0.61
C PHE A 228 7.98 -16.71 0.91
N ALA A 229 7.29 -16.28 -0.15
CA ALA A 229 5.96 -15.71 -0.03
C ALA A 229 5.08 -16.16 -1.18
N THR A 230 3.78 -16.30 -0.95
CA THR A 230 2.84 -16.66 -2.02
C THR A 230 2.33 -15.42 -2.76
N GLY A 231 2.17 -14.29 -2.05
CA GLY A 231 1.77 -13.01 -2.64
C GLY A 231 2.94 -12.17 -3.14
N GLU A 232 2.71 -11.32 -4.14
CA GLU A 232 3.72 -10.39 -4.69
C GLU A 232 3.87 -9.11 -3.82
N ASP A 233 2.75 -8.61 -3.28
CA ASP A 233 2.66 -7.33 -2.56
C ASP A 233 2.86 -7.49 -1.04
N VAL A 234 3.90 -8.22 -0.64
CA VAL A 234 4.20 -8.48 0.78
C VAL A 234 4.67 -7.25 1.57
N MET A 235 5.24 -6.26 0.89
CA MET A 235 5.86 -5.08 1.48
C MET A 235 5.39 -3.83 0.74
N ILE A 236 4.67 -2.97 1.45
CA ILE A 236 3.99 -1.81 0.84
C ILE A 236 4.98 -0.70 0.46
N ASP A 237 6.07 -0.55 1.21
CA ASP A 237 7.09 0.48 1.01
C ASP A 237 8.50 -0.14 0.99
N PRO A 238 8.85 -0.89 -0.09
CA PRO A 238 10.04 -1.73 -0.12
C PRO A 238 11.35 -1.09 0.37
N PRO A 239 11.67 0.20 0.08
CA PRO A 239 12.93 0.80 0.54
C PRO A 239 13.13 0.80 2.07
N PHE A 240 12.03 0.82 2.83
CA PHE A 240 12.06 0.85 4.30
C PHE A 240 11.96 -0.55 4.92
N GLY A 241 12.00 -1.61 4.11
CA GLY A 241 11.76 -2.98 4.55
C GLY A 241 13.06 -3.74 4.71
N ARG A 242 13.12 -4.60 5.73
CA ARG A 242 14.23 -5.53 5.94
C ARG A 242 13.67 -6.88 6.37
N ILE A 243 14.08 -7.93 5.68
CA ILE A 243 13.66 -9.32 5.91
C ILE A 243 14.91 -10.17 6.11
N GLY A 244 14.94 -10.94 7.20
CA GLY A 244 16.00 -11.92 7.52
C GLY A 244 15.99 -13.17 6.64
N ASP A 245 16.70 -14.19 7.09
CA ASP A 245 16.78 -15.50 6.44
C ASP A 245 15.60 -16.39 6.87
N ASP A 246 15.21 -17.38 6.05
CA ASP A 246 14.16 -18.36 6.41
C ASP A 246 12.79 -17.75 6.76
N VAL A 247 12.48 -16.58 6.22
CA VAL A 247 11.19 -15.91 6.47
C VAL A 247 10.13 -16.43 5.52
N THR A 248 8.94 -16.73 6.06
CA THR A 248 7.80 -17.25 5.31
C THR A 248 6.58 -16.35 5.46
N PHE A 249 6.06 -15.83 4.36
CA PHE A 249 4.79 -15.08 4.34
C PHE A 249 3.73 -15.88 3.60
N ASP A 250 2.60 -16.12 4.27
CA ASP A 250 1.47 -16.82 3.68
C ASP A 250 0.58 -15.85 2.84
N TYR A 251 -0.50 -16.36 2.27
CA TYR A 251 -1.42 -15.57 1.44
C TYR A 251 -1.94 -14.34 2.18
N ASP A 252 -1.97 -13.20 1.49
CA ASP A 252 -2.39 -11.89 2.01
C ASP A 252 -1.59 -11.35 3.21
N ALA A 253 -0.52 -12.04 3.64
CA ALA A 253 0.39 -11.55 4.67
C ALA A 253 1.14 -10.31 4.16
N GLN A 254 1.15 -9.26 4.97
CA GLN A 254 1.67 -7.95 4.57
C GLN A 254 2.42 -7.25 5.69
N VAL A 255 3.43 -6.47 5.30
CA VAL A 255 4.07 -5.48 6.17
C VAL A 255 3.74 -4.09 5.65
N ARG A 256 2.99 -3.34 6.47
CA ARG A 256 2.56 -1.96 6.18
C ARG A 256 3.49 -0.99 6.89
N GLN A 257 4.44 -0.44 6.15
CA GLN A 257 5.52 0.35 6.74
C GLN A 257 5.18 1.83 6.81
N HIS A 258 4.02 2.26 6.30
CA HIS A 258 3.57 3.63 6.44
C HIS A 258 2.22 3.73 7.11
N SER A 259 2.01 4.88 7.74
CA SER A 259 0.71 5.37 8.15
C SER A 259 0.55 6.75 7.56
N PHE A 260 -0.61 6.98 6.98
CA PHE A 260 -1.00 8.28 6.49
C PHE A 260 -2.06 8.82 7.43
N GLU A 261 -1.66 9.70 8.34
CA GLU A 261 -2.50 10.19 9.42
C GLU A 261 -2.18 11.67 9.71
N ASP A 262 -3.17 12.46 10.14
CA ASP A 262 -3.02 13.92 10.35
C ASP A 262 -2.40 14.67 9.17
N ARG A 263 -2.65 14.20 7.94
CA ARG A 263 -2.04 14.76 6.71
C ARG A 263 -0.52 14.65 6.69
N LYS A 264 0.03 13.65 7.38
CA LYS A 264 1.43 13.26 7.31
C LYS A 264 1.58 11.82 6.84
N LEU A 265 2.47 11.63 5.89
CA LEU A 265 3.00 10.30 5.57
C LEU A 265 4.15 10.03 6.50
N LYS A 266 3.95 9.06 7.40
CA LYS A 266 4.99 8.57 8.30
C LYS A 266 5.39 7.17 7.88
N TRP A 267 6.67 6.97 7.63
CA TRP A 267 7.27 5.66 7.44
C TRP A 267 7.88 5.16 8.76
N GLY A 268 7.68 3.88 9.03
CA GLY A 268 8.36 3.10 10.03
C GLY A 268 9.23 2.11 9.26
N PRO A 269 10.56 2.30 9.21
CA PRO A 269 11.44 1.23 8.76
C PRO A 269 11.17 -0.01 9.59
N ASN A 270 10.85 -1.12 8.93
CA ASN A 270 10.44 -2.33 9.63
C ASN A 270 11.40 -3.50 9.38
N TRP A 271 11.68 -4.21 10.46
CA TRP A 271 12.51 -5.40 10.49
C TRP A 271 11.67 -6.65 10.73
N VAL A 272 11.88 -7.67 9.91
CA VAL A 272 11.35 -9.02 10.10
C VAL A 272 12.53 -9.96 10.30
N GLY A 273 12.69 -10.46 11.52
CA GLY A 273 13.78 -11.35 11.92
C GLY A 273 13.78 -12.68 11.19
N SER A 274 14.91 -13.37 11.23
CA SER A 274 15.08 -14.67 10.57
C SER A 274 14.17 -15.74 11.18
N GLY A 275 13.72 -16.70 10.37
CA GLY A 275 12.83 -17.79 10.80
C GLY A 275 11.39 -17.34 11.11
N THR A 276 11.05 -16.07 10.90
CA THR A 276 9.73 -15.54 11.19
C THR A 276 8.70 -15.97 10.16
N THR A 277 7.53 -16.35 10.63
CA THR A 277 6.38 -16.75 9.80
C THR A 277 5.21 -15.80 10.03
N ILE A 278 4.72 -15.19 8.95
CA ILE A 278 3.47 -14.42 8.97
C ILE A 278 2.40 -15.25 8.27
N LEU A 279 1.43 -15.74 9.05
CA LEU A 279 0.35 -16.59 8.55
C LEU A 279 -0.72 -15.76 7.81
N GLN A 280 -1.64 -16.47 7.16
CA GLN A 280 -2.57 -15.88 6.19
C GLN A 280 -3.28 -14.63 6.72
N GLY A 281 -3.23 -13.54 5.94
CA GLY A 281 -3.87 -12.26 6.28
C GLY A 281 -3.26 -11.53 7.48
N GLY A 282 -2.15 -12.02 8.04
CA GLY A 282 -1.40 -11.34 9.09
C GLY A 282 -0.81 -10.02 8.59
N CYS A 283 -0.92 -8.97 9.39
CA CYS A 283 -0.45 -7.63 9.02
C CYS A 283 0.45 -7.04 10.11
N LEU A 284 1.73 -6.84 9.78
CA LEU A 284 2.63 -6.00 10.57
C LEU A 284 2.38 -4.52 10.22
N ALA A 285 1.63 -3.81 11.07
CA ALA A 285 1.27 -2.42 10.88
C ALA A 285 2.29 -1.48 11.53
N MET A 286 3.32 -1.06 10.78
CA MET A 286 4.44 -0.26 11.27
C MET A 286 5.08 -0.87 12.53
N SER A 287 5.31 -2.18 12.49
CA SER A 287 5.79 -2.99 13.61
C SER A 287 6.96 -3.85 13.19
N ASP A 288 7.83 -4.13 14.14
CA ASP A 288 8.97 -5.02 13.95
C ASP A 288 8.65 -6.42 14.49
N ALA A 289 9.21 -7.43 13.85
CA ALA A 289 9.16 -8.81 14.33
C ALA A 289 10.57 -9.31 14.60
N GLY A 290 10.79 -9.83 15.80
CA GLY A 290 12.00 -10.56 16.18
C GLY A 290 12.18 -11.84 15.38
N GLU A 291 13.25 -12.57 15.67
CA GLU A 291 13.56 -13.85 15.03
C GLU A 291 12.59 -14.94 15.51
N GLY A 292 12.20 -15.86 14.62
CA GLY A 292 11.36 -17.01 14.96
C GLY A 292 9.94 -16.64 15.42
N VAL A 293 9.47 -15.42 15.13
CA VAL A 293 8.11 -14.98 15.47
C VAL A 293 7.08 -15.71 14.59
N VAL A 294 5.94 -16.07 15.15
CA VAL A 294 4.78 -16.52 14.36
C VAL A 294 3.62 -15.55 14.56
N LEU A 295 3.30 -14.77 13.54
CA LEU A 295 2.08 -13.95 13.54
C LEU A 295 0.92 -14.78 13.00
N ARG A 296 -0.06 -15.09 13.86
CA ARG A 296 -1.19 -15.95 13.51
C ARG A 296 -2.16 -15.33 12.52
N HIS A 297 -2.99 -16.19 11.91
CA HIS A 297 -3.96 -15.84 10.88
C HIS A 297 -4.76 -14.57 11.21
N SER A 298 -4.86 -13.66 10.26
CA SER A 298 -5.62 -12.40 10.35
C SER A 298 -5.26 -11.50 11.55
N SER A 299 -4.09 -11.71 12.15
CA SER A 299 -3.63 -10.90 13.27
C SER A 299 -3.03 -9.59 12.79
N VAL A 300 -3.26 -8.52 13.53
CA VAL A 300 -2.85 -7.17 13.14
C VAL A 300 -2.12 -6.54 14.30
N THR A 301 -0.86 -6.16 14.11
CA THR A 301 -0.06 -5.58 15.19
C THR A 301 -0.48 -4.15 15.50
N TRP A 302 -0.15 -3.70 16.70
CA TRP A 302 -0.27 -2.30 17.06
C TRP A 302 0.91 -1.51 16.49
N LYS A 303 0.65 -0.28 16.02
CA LYS A 303 1.69 0.61 15.49
C LYS A 303 2.85 0.78 16.48
N GLY A 304 4.06 0.50 16.03
CA GLY A 304 5.29 0.61 16.83
C GLY A 304 5.51 -0.55 17.80
N GLN A 305 4.68 -1.59 17.78
CA GLN A 305 4.90 -2.81 18.53
C GLN A 305 6.14 -3.56 18.01
N LEU A 306 6.97 -4.04 18.93
CA LEU A 306 7.99 -5.05 18.67
C LEU A 306 7.42 -6.40 19.09
N LEU A 307 7.44 -7.37 18.17
CA LEU A 307 7.11 -8.76 18.49
C LEU A 307 8.41 -9.42 18.94
N GLU A 308 8.44 -9.86 20.20
CA GLU A 308 9.62 -10.45 20.82
C GLU A 308 9.99 -11.79 20.14
N PRO A 309 11.28 -12.12 20.05
CA PRO A 309 11.74 -13.33 19.37
C PRO A 309 11.14 -14.63 19.92
N ASN A 310 10.94 -15.62 19.05
CA ASN A 310 10.47 -16.98 19.36
C ASN A 310 9.14 -17.03 20.10
N GLN A 311 8.21 -16.15 19.72
CA GLN A 311 6.86 -16.11 20.29
C GLN A 311 5.79 -16.08 19.21
N ASP A 312 4.64 -16.66 19.56
CA ASP A 312 3.42 -16.59 18.78
C ASP A 312 2.62 -15.34 19.16
N TYR A 313 2.07 -14.65 18.17
CA TYR A 313 1.21 -13.48 18.36
C TYR A 313 -0.14 -13.67 17.67
N GLU A 314 -1.23 -13.26 18.33
CA GLU A 314 -2.57 -13.36 17.75
C GLU A 314 -3.50 -12.20 18.11
N GLY A 315 -4.48 -11.93 17.23
CA GLY A 315 -5.53 -10.94 17.44
C GLY A 315 -5.28 -9.60 16.75
N ALA A 316 -6.21 -8.66 16.96
CA ALA A 316 -6.15 -7.29 16.44
C ALA A 316 -6.58 -6.32 17.56
N PRO A 317 -5.64 -5.74 18.34
CA PRO A 317 -4.19 -5.84 18.20
C PRO A 317 -3.62 -7.21 18.57
N ALA A 318 -2.52 -7.57 17.92
CA ALA A 318 -1.82 -8.82 18.17
C ALA A 318 -1.17 -8.81 19.56
N VAL A 319 -1.41 -9.84 20.35
CA VAL A 319 -0.82 -10.05 21.68
C VAL A 319 -0.09 -11.39 21.72
N ALA A 320 0.95 -11.49 22.56
CA ALA A 320 1.68 -12.73 22.73
C ALA A 320 0.77 -13.83 23.28
N VAL A 321 0.85 -15.02 22.69
CA VAL A 321 0.11 -16.19 23.14
C VAL A 321 0.93 -16.86 24.23
N ALA A 322 0.33 -17.08 25.40
CA ALA A 322 0.97 -17.88 26.43
C ALA A 322 1.11 -19.32 25.92
N GLU A 323 2.30 -19.91 26.04
CA GLU A 323 2.48 -21.36 25.84
C GLU A 323 1.51 -22.09 26.77
N ALA A 324 0.70 -22.99 26.19
CA ALA A 324 -0.27 -23.81 26.91
C ALA A 324 0.39 -24.99 27.62
#